data_AF-A0A098VMA4-F1
#
_entry.id   AF-A0A098VMA4-F1
#
_cell.length_a   1.000
_cell.length_b   1.000
_cell.length_c   1.000
_cell.angle_alpha   90.00
_cell.angle_beta   90.00
_cell.angle_gamma   90.00
#
_symmetry.space_group_name_H-M   'P 1'
#
loop_
_entity.id
_entity.type
_entity.pdbx_description
1 polymer ?
#
loop_
_entity_poly.entity_id
_entity_poly.type
_entity_poly.pdbx_seq_one_letter_code
_entity_poly.pdbx_strand_id
1 'polypeptide(L)'
;MTPEKDLETCPAASRLPRSRGSSYNREERDKCWKSKERYFECLDKKGDANCGGEYEEFSKRCPEVWVNYFVSKRTYTIRMEEAKKRLEEEISKSTN
;
A
#
# COMPACT_ATOMS: atom_id res chain seq x y z
N MET A 1 37.41 16.75 4.58
CA MET A 1 37.26 15.38 5.14
C MET A 1 36.70 15.50 6.54
N THR A 2 35.39 15.60 6.64
CA THR A 2 34.65 15.47 7.91
C THR A 2 34.03 14.08 7.91
N PRO A 3 34.35 13.22 8.88
CA PRO A 3 33.81 11.87 8.93
C PRO A 3 32.33 11.90 9.33
N GLU A 4 31.48 11.28 8.50
CA GLU A 4 30.18 10.75 8.87
C GLU A 4 30.35 9.76 10.02
N LYS A 5 29.75 10.05 11.18
CA LYS A 5 29.34 9.04 12.14
C LYS A 5 28.29 9.61 13.08
N ASP A 6 27.27 8.77 13.29
CA ASP A 6 26.27 8.86 14.35
C ASP A 6 25.02 9.70 14.05
N LEU A 7 24.32 9.31 12.98
CA LEU A 7 22.86 9.43 12.89
C LEU A 7 22.17 8.10 13.29
N GLU A 8 22.58 7.49 14.40
CA GLU A 8 21.86 6.34 14.98
C GLU A 8 21.89 6.40 16.51
N THR A 9 21.03 7.23 17.10
CA THR A 9 20.46 6.90 18.41
C THR A 9 19.15 7.65 18.63
N CYS A 10 18.03 6.97 18.38
CA CYS A 10 16.75 7.41 18.95
C CYS A 10 16.74 7.02 20.43
N PRO A 11 16.59 7.97 21.37
CA PRO A 11 16.53 7.64 22.79
C PRO A 11 15.24 6.83 23.04
N ALA A 12 15.33 5.86 23.94
CA ALA A 12 14.26 4.94 24.29
C ALA A 12 13.01 5.71 24.78
N ALA A 13 12.12 6.03 23.84
CA ALA A 13 10.78 6.50 24.13
C ALA A 13 9.99 5.35 24.76
N SER A 14 9.86 5.44 26.09
CA SER A 14 8.63 5.15 26.84
C SER A 14 7.68 4.14 26.17
N ARG A 15 7.74 2.90 26.71
CA ARG A 15 6.81 1.76 26.61
C ARG A 15 5.40 2.12 26.11
N LEU A 16 5.24 2.25 24.80
CA LEU A 16 3.97 1.92 24.17
C LEU A 16 3.86 0.38 24.19
N PRO A 17 2.69 -0.20 24.51
CA PRO A 17 2.53 -1.63 24.37
C PRO A 17 2.88 -1.97 22.92
N ARG A 18 3.92 -2.79 22.71
CA ARG A 18 4.18 -3.42 21.43
C ARG A 18 2.89 -4.14 21.09
N SER A 19 2.07 -3.51 20.23
CA SER A 19 0.90 -4.15 19.66
C SER A 19 1.39 -5.51 19.18
N ARG A 20 0.72 -6.57 19.63
CA ARG A 20 1.03 -7.95 19.25
C ARG A 20 0.81 -8.02 17.75
N GLY A 21 1.85 -7.65 17.00
CA GLY A 21 1.91 -7.85 15.57
C GLY A 21 1.74 -9.34 15.40
N SER A 22 0.60 -9.73 14.82
CA SER A 22 0.41 -11.09 14.37
C SER A 22 1.66 -11.46 13.58
N SER A 23 2.48 -12.35 14.14
CA SER A 23 3.70 -12.80 13.48
C SER A 23 3.27 -13.76 12.40
N TYR A 24 2.72 -13.23 11.31
CA TYR A 24 2.48 -14.01 10.11
C TYR A 24 3.81 -14.60 9.69
N ASN A 25 3.83 -15.92 9.52
CA ASN A 25 5.01 -16.60 9.06
C ASN A 25 5.38 -16.07 7.67
N ARG A 26 6.67 -16.11 7.33
CA ARG A 26 7.15 -15.64 6.02
C ARG A 26 6.33 -16.24 4.87
N GLU A 27 6.01 -17.53 4.96
CA GLU A 27 5.20 -18.24 3.97
C GLU A 27 3.75 -17.75 3.87
N GLU A 28 3.12 -17.37 4.98
CA GLU A 28 1.75 -16.84 4.98
C GLU A 28 1.71 -15.46 4.33
N ARG A 29 2.72 -14.63 4.61
CA ARG A 29 2.90 -13.35 3.92
C ARG A 29 3.11 -13.54 2.42
N ASP A 30 3.92 -14.51 2.02
CA ASP A 30 4.16 -14.80 0.59
C ASP A 30 2.88 -15.26 -0.12
N LYS A 31 2.06 -16.11 0.54
CA LYS A 31 0.74 -16.51 0.03
C LYS A 31 -0.20 -15.30 -0.10
N CYS A 32 -0.22 -14.43 0.90
CA CYS A 32 -1.01 -13.20 0.88
C CYS A 32 -0.60 -12.27 -0.28
N TRP A 33 0.70 -12.05 -0.48
CA TRP A 33 1.19 -11.21 -1.58
C TRP A 33 0.83 -11.80 -2.95
N LYS A 34 0.92 -13.11 -3.15
CA LYS A 34 0.49 -13.75 -4.40
C LYS A 34 -1.01 -13.54 -4.68
N SER A 35 -1.85 -13.64 -3.65
CA SER A 35 -3.29 -13.39 -3.81
C SER A 35 -3.62 -11.91 -4.04
N LYS A 36 -2.88 -11.01 -3.38
CA LYS A 36 -2.96 -9.56 -3.62
C LYS A 36 -2.67 -9.22 -5.09
N GLU A 37 -1.59 -9.77 -5.63
CA GLU A 37 -1.18 -9.51 -7.02
C GLU A 37 -2.24 -10.00 -8.02
N ARG A 38 -2.80 -11.20 -7.82
CA ARG A 38 -3.90 -11.71 -8.65
C ARG A 38 -5.13 -10.82 -8.63
N TYR A 39 -5.52 -10.34 -7.45
CA TYR A 39 -6.64 -9.40 -7.31
C TYR A 39 -6.37 -8.10 -8.06
N PHE A 40 -5.20 -7.49 -7.88
CA PHE A 40 -4.87 -6.25 -8.55
C PHE A 40 -4.65 -6.39 -10.06
N GLU A 41 -4.08 -7.50 -10.52
CA GLU A 41 -3.99 -7.82 -11.94
C GLU A 41 -5.39 -7.98 -12.57
N CYS A 42 -6.34 -8.56 -11.85
CA CYS A 42 -7.73 -8.62 -12.31
C CYS A 42 -8.33 -7.21 -12.41
N LEU A 43 -8.13 -6.36 -11.39
CA LEU A 43 -8.64 -4.99 -11.40
C LEU A 43 -8.07 -4.17 -12.58
N ASP A 44 -6.79 -4.35 -12.89
CA ASP A 44 -6.13 -3.65 -14.00
C ASP A 44 -6.66 -4.11 -15.37
N LYS A 45 -7.06 -5.39 -15.50
CA LYS A 45 -7.54 -5.97 -16.77
C LYS A 45 -9.04 -5.81 -17.01
N LYS A 46 -9.87 -6.04 -15.97
CA LYS A 46 -11.33 -6.17 -16.09
C LYS A 46 -12.11 -5.10 -15.35
N GLY A 47 -11.46 -4.32 -14.48
CA GLY A 47 -12.13 -3.38 -13.56
C GLY A 47 -12.81 -4.05 -12.36
N ASP A 48 -13.23 -3.24 -11.39
CA ASP A 48 -13.74 -3.68 -10.07
C ASP A 48 -14.92 -4.68 -10.16
N ALA A 49 -15.78 -4.56 -11.18
CA ALA A 49 -17.04 -5.30 -11.25
C ALA A 49 -16.88 -6.83 -11.42
N ASN A 50 -15.74 -7.32 -11.91
CA ASN A 50 -15.55 -8.72 -12.26
C ASN A 50 -14.55 -9.47 -11.37
N CYS A 51 -14.00 -8.82 -10.33
CA CYS A 51 -12.89 -9.36 -9.52
C CYS A 51 -13.28 -9.71 -8.08
N GLY A 52 -14.59 -9.91 -7.83
CA GLY A 52 -15.11 -10.23 -6.51
C GLY A 52 -14.62 -11.58 -5.96
N GLY A 53 -14.39 -12.56 -6.83
CA GLY A 53 -13.88 -13.87 -6.43
C GLY A 53 -12.42 -13.81 -5.95
N GLU A 54 -11.57 -13.09 -6.68
CA GLU A 54 -10.18 -12.85 -6.32
C GLU A 54 -10.07 -11.98 -5.06
N TYR A 55 -11.00 -11.04 -4.87
CA TYR A 55 -11.10 -10.26 -3.62
C TYR A 55 -11.41 -11.14 -2.43
N GLU A 56 -12.35 -12.08 -2.56
CA GLU A 56 -12.71 -13.01 -1.49
C GLU A 56 -11.54 -13.95 -1.13
N GLU A 57 -10.80 -14.43 -2.14
CA GLU A 57 -9.60 -15.22 -1.90
C GLU A 57 -8.49 -14.40 -1.22
N PHE A 58 -8.32 -13.14 -1.64
CA PHE A 58 -7.38 -12.20 -1.04
C PHE A 58 -7.74 -11.89 0.42
N SER A 59 -9.01 -11.62 0.73
CA SER A 59 -9.45 -11.29 2.09
C SER A 59 -9.33 -12.47 3.06
N LYS A 60 -9.51 -13.71 2.58
CA LYS A 60 -9.33 -14.93 3.39
C LYS A 60 -7.87 -15.24 3.69
N ARG A 61 -6.96 -14.99 2.74
CA ARG A 61 -5.54 -15.34 2.86
C ARG A 61 -4.72 -14.23 3.52
N CYS A 62 -5.19 -12.99 3.45
CA CYS A 62 -4.49 -11.85 4.00
C CYS A 62 -5.11 -11.35 5.31
N PRO A 63 -4.30 -10.69 6.15
CA PRO A 63 -4.82 -9.98 7.32
C PRO A 63 -5.76 -8.87 6.87
N GLU A 64 -6.89 -8.70 7.54
CA GLU A 64 -7.87 -7.64 7.23
C GLU A 64 -7.23 -6.24 7.22
N VAL A 65 -6.33 -5.97 8.17
CA VAL A 65 -5.58 -4.70 8.24
C VAL A 65 -4.80 -4.44 6.94
N TRP A 66 -4.22 -5.48 6.35
CA TRP A 66 -3.48 -5.36 5.10
C TRP A 66 -4.42 -5.20 3.91
N VAL A 67 -5.52 -5.94 3.88
CA VAL A 67 -6.56 -5.81 2.84
C VAL A 67 -7.05 -4.36 2.78
N ASN A 68 -7.47 -3.82 3.93
CA ASN A 68 -7.95 -2.45 4.04
C ASN A 68 -6.88 -1.43 3.64
N TYR A 69 -5.63 -1.62 4.09
CA TYR A 69 -4.52 -0.77 3.69
C TYR A 69 -4.29 -0.78 2.18
N PHE A 70 -4.21 -1.95 1.56
CA PHE A 70 -3.92 -2.07 0.13
C PHE A 70 -5.02 -1.49 -0.75
N VAL A 71 -6.29 -1.75 -0.42
CA VAL A 71 -7.45 -1.20 -1.14
C VAL A 71 -7.49 0.32 -0.99
N SER A 72 -7.33 0.84 0.23
CA SER A 72 -7.31 2.29 0.48
C SER A 72 -6.12 2.96 -0.21
N LYS A 73 -4.95 2.31 -0.20
CA LYS A 73 -3.75 2.82 -0.86
C LYS A 73 -3.96 2.95 -2.36
N ARG A 74 -4.56 1.95 -3.02
CA ARG A 74 -4.84 1.98 -4.46
C ARG A 74 -5.77 3.15 -4.82
N THR A 75 -6.90 3.30 -4.12
CA THR A 75 -7.85 4.39 -4.40
C THR A 75 -7.24 5.77 -4.14
N TYR A 76 -6.43 5.91 -3.08
CA TYR A 76 -5.67 7.13 -2.82
C TYR A 76 -4.69 7.43 -3.94
N THR A 77 -3.88 6.45 -4.37
CA THR A 77 -2.89 6.63 -5.44
C THR A 77 -3.56 7.09 -6.74
N ILE A 78 -4.66 6.45 -7.15
CA ILE A 78 -5.39 6.85 -8.38
C ILE A 78 -5.86 8.31 -8.27
N ARG A 79 -6.51 8.67 -7.16
CA ARG A 79 -7.00 10.05 -6.95
C ARG A 79 -5.86 11.08 -6.92
N MET A 80 -4.73 10.73 -6.32
CA MET A 80 -3.56 11.59 -6.26
C MET A 80 -2.93 11.79 -7.63
N GLU A 81 -2.83 10.74 -8.44
CA GLU A 81 -2.32 10.82 -9.81
C GLU A 81 -3.22 11.67 -10.70
N GLU A 82 -4.55 11.50 -10.59
CA GLU A 82 -5.52 12.34 -11.28
C GLU A 82 -5.42 13.81 -10.86
N ALA A 83 -5.31 14.09 -9.55
CA ALA A 83 -5.16 15.44 -9.04
C ALA A 83 -3.86 16.09 -9.53
N LYS A 84 -2.75 15.35 -9.52
CA LYS A 84 -1.46 15.80 -10.03
C LYS A 84 -1.56 16.18 -11.51
N LYS A 85 -2.17 15.32 -12.33
CA LYS A 85 -2.33 15.57 -13.77
C LYS A 85 -3.16 16.83 -14.03
N ARG A 86 -4.26 17.05 -13.30
CA ARG A 86 -5.09 18.26 -13.43
C ARG A 86 -4.30 19.53 -13.13
N LEU A 87 -3.53 19.53 -12.05
CA LEU A 87 -2.68 20.67 -11.67
C LEU A 87 -1.61 20.95 -12.74
N GLU A 88 -0.97 19.91 -13.28
CA GLU A 88 0.03 20.05 -14.35
C GLU A 88 -0.60 20.62 -15.64
N GLU A 89 -1.81 20.20 -16.00
CA GLU A 89 -2.56 20.75 -17.12
C GLU A 89 -2.94 22.22 -16.90
N GLU A 90 -3.34 22.60 -15.69
CA GLU A 90 -3.62 24.00 -15.31
C GLU A 90 -2.38 24.88 -15.38
N ILE A 91 -1.25 24.39 -14.85
CA ILE A 91 0.04 25.07 -14.92
C ILE A 91 0.46 25.27 -16.38
N SER A 92 0.34 24.22 -17.21
CA SER A 92 0.70 24.29 -18.63
C SER A 92 -0.16 25.27 -19.43
N LYS A 93 -1.44 25.44 -19.07
CA LYS A 93 -2.35 26.41 -19.70
C LYS A 93 -2.05 27.84 -19.26
N SER A 94 -1.56 28.05 -18.03
CA SER A 94 -1.22 29.38 -17.51
C SER A 94 0.10 29.92 -18.04
N THR A 95 0.98 29.06 -18.58
CA THR A 95 2.29 29.45 -19.12
C THR A 95 2.29 29.75 -20.64
N ASN A 96 1.13 29.68 -21.30
CA ASN A 96 0.90 30.14 -22.69
C ASN A 96 -0.06 31.33 -22.69
#